data_AF-A0A975BA96-F1
#
_entry.id   AF-A0A975BA96-F1
#
_cell.length_a   1.000
_cell.length_b   1.000
_cell.length_c   1.000
_cell.angle_alpha   90.00
_cell.angle_beta   90.00
_cell.angle_gamma   90.00
#
_symmetry.space_group_name_H-M   'P 1'
#
loop_
_entity.id
_entity.type
_entity.pdbx_description
1 polymer ?
#
loop_
_entity_poly.entity_id
_entity_poly.type
_entity_poly.pdbx_seq_one_letter_code
_entity_poly.pdbx_strand_id
1 'polypeptide(L)'
;MDKETSKYFADIITLASSVFEQVEYNTDITPERAILQIRGKYGLFQIFITELIDHKMRKYRYYVLKEDRVEAGFDNAPDPRAIRLRYGKIGGEYAGKNIPHLHLNDKTDIELTDEMTFSDFIQWFESKYYL
;
A
#
# COMPACT_ATOMS: atom_id res chain seq x y z
N MET A 1 -15.16 -13.19 -8.74
CA MET A 1 -14.37 -13.13 -7.49
C MET A 1 -14.83 -14.19 -6.52
N ASP A 2 -13.92 -14.75 -5.76
CA ASP A 2 -14.17 -15.87 -4.84
C ASP A 2 -14.34 -15.42 -3.38
N LYS A 3 -14.71 -16.38 -2.53
CA LYS A 3 -14.81 -16.21 -1.08
C LYS A 3 -13.46 -15.87 -0.43
N GLU A 4 -12.35 -16.21 -1.07
CA GLU A 4 -11.01 -15.99 -0.55
C GLU A 4 -10.67 -14.50 -0.55
N THR A 5 -10.99 -13.79 -1.63
CA THR A 5 -10.79 -12.33 -1.73
C THR A 5 -11.59 -11.58 -0.67
N SER A 6 -12.87 -11.94 -0.48
CA SER A 6 -13.71 -11.31 0.55
C SER A 6 -13.19 -11.57 1.96
N LYS A 7 -12.69 -12.79 2.22
CA LYS A 7 -12.07 -13.13 3.50
C LYS A 7 -10.79 -12.32 3.73
N TYR A 8 -9.93 -12.25 2.72
CA TYR A 8 -8.70 -11.46 2.77
C TYR A 8 -8.96 -9.98 3.10
N PHE A 9 -9.96 -9.36 2.45
CA PHE A 9 -10.35 -7.98 2.76
C PHE A 9 -10.91 -7.85 4.18
N ALA A 10 -11.71 -8.80 4.65
CA ALA A 10 -12.20 -8.80 6.03
C ALA A 10 -11.06 -8.91 7.05
N ASP A 11 -10.03 -9.72 6.78
CA ASP A 11 -8.85 -9.87 7.63
C ASP A 11 -8.07 -8.55 7.70
N ILE A 12 -7.87 -7.86 6.56
CA ILE A 12 -7.25 -6.53 6.50
C ILE A 12 -8.05 -5.50 7.30
N ILE A 13 -9.37 -5.42 7.10
CA ILE A 13 -10.24 -4.47 7.81
C ILE A 13 -10.19 -4.71 9.32
N THR A 14 -10.22 -5.97 9.73
CA THR A 14 -10.15 -6.36 11.15
C THR A 14 -8.83 -5.91 11.76
N LEU A 15 -7.70 -6.20 11.10
CA LEU A 15 -6.38 -5.79 11.57
C LEU A 15 -6.25 -4.25 11.59
N ALA A 16 -6.70 -3.56 10.55
CA ALA A 16 -6.70 -2.09 10.51
C ALA A 16 -7.50 -1.49 11.68
N SER A 17 -8.66 -2.06 11.99
CA SER A 17 -9.53 -1.61 13.08
C SER A 17 -8.98 -1.91 14.48
N SER A 18 -8.04 -2.86 14.61
CA SER A 18 -7.36 -3.12 15.88
C SER A 18 -6.19 -2.17 16.17
N VAL A 19 -5.66 -1.50 15.14
CA VAL A 19 -4.45 -0.67 15.23
C VAL A 19 -4.77 0.82 15.08
N PHE A 20 -5.68 1.16 14.17
CA PHE A 20 -6.01 2.54 13.82
C PHE A 20 -7.36 2.99 14.41
N GLU A 21 -7.47 4.29 14.63
CA GLU A 21 -8.68 4.98 15.05
C GLU A 21 -9.47 5.49 13.84
N GLN A 22 -10.78 5.71 14.01
CA GLN A 22 -11.65 6.32 12.99
C GLN A 22 -11.53 5.62 11.62
N VAL A 23 -11.51 4.28 11.64
CA VAL A 23 -11.36 3.46 10.44
C VAL A 23 -12.64 3.54 9.60
N GLU A 24 -12.52 4.11 8.41
CA GLU A 24 -13.52 4.11 7.35
C GLU A 24 -13.02 3.26 6.19
N TYR A 25 -13.89 2.45 5.60
CA TYR A 25 -13.51 1.64 4.44
C TYR A 25 -14.59 1.58 3.38
N ASN A 26 -14.17 1.34 2.15
CA ASN A 26 -15.04 1.00 1.04
C ASN A 26 -14.49 -0.22 0.30
N THR A 27 -15.39 -0.97 -0.32
CA THR A 27 -15.03 -2.10 -1.19
C THR A 27 -15.77 -2.00 -2.51
N ASP A 28 -15.05 -2.18 -3.62
CA ASP A 28 -15.60 -2.37 -4.97
C ASP A 28 -15.18 -3.76 -5.46
N ILE A 29 -16.14 -4.69 -5.55
CA ILE A 29 -15.89 -6.08 -5.94
C ILE A 29 -16.72 -6.39 -7.18
N THR A 30 -16.03 -6.61 -8.30
CA THR A 30 -16.63 -7.03 -9.57
C THR A 30 -16.11 -8.43 -9.96
N PRO A 31 -16.56 -9.04 -11.07
CA PRO A 31 -15.90 -10.25 -11.56
C PRO A 31 -14.43 -10.05 -11.95
N GLU A 32 -14.05 -8.84 -12.37
CA GLU A 32 -12.74 -8.52 -12.97
C GLU A 32 -11.69 -8.04 -11.97
N ARG A 33 -12.11 -7.35 -10.90
CA ARG A 33 -11.21 -6.74 -9.90
C ARG A 33 -11.88 -6.54 -8.55
N ALA A 34 -11.08 -6.60 -7.50
CA ALA A 34 -11.44 -6.31 -6.12
C ALA A 34 -10.64 -5.11 -5.69
N ILE A 35 -11.28 -4.11 -5.10
CA ILE A 35 -10.61 -2.96 -4.52
C ILE A 35 -11.13 -2.79 -3.09
N LEU A 36 -10.21 -2.67 -2.14
CA LEU A 36 -10.45 -2.24 -0.78
C LEU A 36 -9.71 -0.92 -0.58
N GLN A 37 -10.41 0.08 -0.08
CA GLN A 37 -9.80 1.33 0.37
C GLN A 37 -10.12 1.52 1.84
N ILE A 38 -9.10 1.83 2.64
CA ILE A 38 -9.25 2.15 4.06
C ILE A 38 -8.64 3.51 4.31
N ARG A 39 -9.33 4.31 5.12
CA ARG A 39 -8.82 5.53 5.75
C ARG A 39 -8.88 5.33 7.25
N GLY A 40 -7.85 5.74 7.95
CA GLY A 40 -7.80 5.69 9.40
C GLY A 40 -6.91 6.77 9.95
N LYS A 41 -6.81 6.83 11.28
CA LYS A 41 -5.92 7.74 12.00
C LYS A 41 -5.12 6.98 13.04
N TYR A 42 -3.95 7.50 13.36
CA TYR A 42 -3.17 7.06 14.50
C TYR A 42 -2.47 8.27 15.11
N GLY A 43 -2.98 8.78 16.23
CA GLY A 43 -2.50 10.05 16.80
C GLY A 43 -2.56 11.19 15.77
N LEU A 44 -1.39 11.74 15.42
CA LEU A 44 -1.27 12.83 14.43
C LEU A 44 -1.20 12.36 12.97
N PHE A 45 -1.19 11.04 12.74
CA PHE A 45 -1.02 10.46 11.42
C PHE A 45 -2.38 10.13 10.79
N GLN A 46 -2.48 10.39 9.49
CA GLN A 46 -3.55 9.88 8.64
C GLN A 46 -3.03 8.66 7.87
N ILE A 47 -3.83 7.60 7.85
CA ILE A 47 -3.47 6.33 7.22
C ILE A 47 -4.36 6.12 6.01
N PHE A 48 -3.75 5.84 4.86
CA PHE A 48 -4.46 5.52 3.61
C PHE A 48 -3.96 4.19 3.08
N ILE A 49 -4.88 3.22 2.99
CA ILE A 49 -4.62 1.88 2.49
C ILE A 49 -5.45 1.67 1.23
N THR A 50 -4.83 1.15 0.19
CA THR A 50 -5.53 0.61 -0.97
C THR A 50 -4.98 -0.77 -1.26
N GLU A 51 -5.88 -1.74 -1.39
CA GLU A 51 -5.62 -3.09 -1.85
C GLU A 51 -6.41 -3.32 -3.13
N LEU A 52 -5.74 -3.76 -4.18
CA LEU A 52 -6.36 -4.08 -5.45
C LEU A 52 -5.92 -5.48 -5.88
N ILE A 53 -6.88 -6.36 -6.10
CA ILE A 53 -6.65 -7.70 -6.62
C ILE A 53 -7.34 -7.77 -7.98
N ASP A 54 -6.57 -7.99 -9.03
CA ASP A 54 -7.10 -8.30 -10.37
C ASP A 54 -6.58 -9.67 -10.83
N HIS A 55 -7.06 -10.15 -11.98
CA HIS A 55 -6.65 -11.46 -12.52
C HIS A 55 -5.15 -11.59 -12.81
N LYS A 56 -4.40 -10.49 -12.88
CA LYS A 56 -2.99 -10.49 -13.25
C LYS A 56 -2.09 -10.38 -12.04
N MET A 57 -2.47 -9.59 -11.04
CA MET A 57 -1.66 -9.39 -9.84
C MET A 57 -2.39 -8.65 -8.71
N ARG A 58 -1.79 -8.73 -7.53
CA ARG A 58 -2.07 -7.84 -6.39
C ARG A 58 -1.31 -6.52 -6.54
N LYS A 59 -2.01 -5.41 -6.30
CA LYS A 59 -1.45 -4.06 -6.22
C LYS A 59 -1.83 -3.44 -4.89
N TYR A 60 -0.91 -2.73 -4.27
CA TYR A 60 -1.16 -2.13 -2.96
C TYR A 60 -0.57 -0.72 -2.87
N ARG A 61 -1.17 0.08 -1.98
CA ARG A 61 -0.67 1.39 -1.57
C ARG A 61 -0.93 1.58 -0.09
N TYR A 62 0.12 1.72 0.70
CA TYR A 62 0.03 1.95 2.14
C TYR A 62 0.76 3.23 2.51
N TYR A 63 0.01 4.23 2.93
CA TYR A 63 0.50 5.57 3.12
C TYR A 63 0.26 6.03 4.55
N VAL A 64 1.33 6.56 5.14
CA VAL A 64 1.31 7.29 6.41
C VAL A 64 1.55 8.76 6.08
N LEU A 65 0.58 9.59 6.40
CA LEU A 65 0.66 11.02 6.23
C LEU A 65 0.70 11.68 7.60
N LYS A 66 1.48 12.75 7.73
CA LYS A 66 1.41 13.67 8.85
C LYS A 66 0.99 15.03 8.31
N GLU A 67 -0.14 15.53 8.79
CA GLU A 67 -0.84 16.66 8.16
C GLU A 67 -1.14 16.32 6.69
N ASP A 68 -0.51 17.02 5.73
CA ASP A 68 -0.68 16.80 4.29
C ASP A 68 0.58 16.22 3.61
N ARG A 69 1.58 15.79 4.38
CA ARG A 69 2.86 15.29 3.86
C ARG A 69 2.97 13.79 3.96
N VAL A 70 3.54 13.17 2.93
CA VAL A 70 3.83 11.73 2.97
C VAL A 70 5.10 11.48 3.78
N GLU A 71 4.92 10.89 4.97
CA GLU A 71 6.03 10.41 5.80
C GLU A 71 6.59 9.10 5.23
N ALA A 72 5.69 8.19 4.83
CA ALA A 72 6.03 6.93 4.19
C ALA A 72 4.90 6.47 3.26
N GLY A 73 5.25 5.92 2.10
CA GLY A 73 4.29 5.37 1.14
C GLY A 73 4.81 4.12 0.45
N PHE A 74 4.35 2.94 0.85
CA PHE A 74 4.65 1.69 0.16
C PHE A 74 3.71 1.52 -1.03
N ASP A 75 4.25 1.26 -2.22
CA ASP A 75 3.50 1.04 -3.46
C ASP A 75 4.22 -0.03 -4.31
N ASN A 76 3.49 -0.72 -5.18
CA ASN A 76 4.07 -1.60 -6.20
C ASN A 76 3.65 -1.24 -7.62
N ALA A 77 2.95 -0.13 -7.83
CA ALA A 77 2.59 0.38 -9.14
C ALA A 77 3.84 0.78 -9.95
N PRO A 78 3.73 0.87 -11.28
CA PRO A 78 4.84 1.33 -12.11
C PRO A 78 5.27 2.76 -11.77
N ASP A 79 6.46 2.92 -11.16
CA ASP A 79 7.12 4.21 -10.96
C ASP A 79 8.44 4.24 -11.77
N PRO A 80 8.64 5.22 -12.69
CA PRO A 80 9.86 5.33 -13.49
C PRO A 80 11.16 5.40 -12.67
N ARG A 81 11.13 5.98 -11.47
CA ARG A 81 12.27 6.05 -10.54
C ARG A 81 12.57 4.69 -9.93
N ALA A 82 11.54 3.94 -9.51
CA ALA A 82 11.72 2.57 -9.02
C ALA A 82 12.28 1.66 -10.13
N ILE A 83 11.78 1.80 -11.37
CA ILE A 83 12.28 1.08 -12.55
C ILE A 83 13.75 1.41 -12.79
N ARG A 84 14.12 2.69 -12.76
CA ARG A 84 15.51 3.11 -12.92
C ARG A 84 16.40 2.56 -11.81
N LEU A 85 15.95 2.58 -10.55
CA LEU A 85 16.71 2.04 -9.42
C LEU A 85 16.93 0.53 -9.58
N ARG A 86 15.91 -0.22 -9.99
CA ARG A 86 15.99 -1.69 -10.11
C ARG A 86 16.86 -2.15 -11.28
N TYR A 87 16.78 -1.46 -12.42
CA TYR A 87 17.37 -1.91 -13.67
C TYR A 87 18.50 -1.02 -14.20
N GLY A 88 18.82 0.10 -13.54
CA GLY A 88 19.83 1.07 -13.96
C GLY A 88 19.45 1.92 -15.18
N LYS A 89 18.30 1.64 -15.83
CA LYS A 89 17.81 2.34 -17.03
C LYS A 89 16.29 2.33 -17.07
N ILE A 90 15.72 3.30 -17.78
CA ILE A 90 14.30 3.33 -18.12
C ILE A 90 14.19 3.00 -19.60
N GLY A 91 14.18 1.70 -19.92
CA GLY A 91 13.95 1.20 -21.27
C GLY A 91 12.50 0.76 -21.46
N GLY A 92 12.00 0.78 -22.71
CA GLY A 92 10.64 0.33 -23.04
C GLY A 92 10.35 -1.10 -22.59
N GLU A 93 11.37 -1.97 -22.51
CA GLU A 93 11.29 -3.34 -22.00
C GLU A 93 10.88 -3.47 -20.52
N TYR A 94 11.00 -2.39 -19.75
CA TYR A 94 10.61 -2.33 -18.34
C TYR A 94 9.43 -1.38 -18.09
N ALA A 95 8.89 -0.77 -19.14
CA ALA A 95 7.73 0.10 -19.03
C ALA A 95 6.52 -0.68 -18.48
N GLY A 96 5.83 -0.10 -17.50
CA GLY A 96 4.68 -0.74 -16.87
C GLY A 96 5.01 -1.88 -15.92
N LYS A 97 6.30 -2.15 -15.62
CA LYS A 97 6.65 -3.12 -14.58
C LYS A 97 6.31 -2.57 -13.20
N ASN A 98 5.56 -3.36 -12.48
CA ASN A 98 5.26 -3.16 -11.07
C ASN A 98 6.48 -3.54 -10.25
N ILE A 99 7.00 -2.60 -9.47
CA ILE A 99 8.19 -2.78 -8.65
C ILE A 99 7.81 -2.32 -7.25
N PRO A 100 7.88 -3.19 -6.23
CA PRO A 100 7.72 -2.78 -4.84
C PRO A 100 8.74 -1.70 -4.46
N HIS A 101 8.25 -0.60 -3.89
CA HIS A 101 9.07 0.52 -3.46
C HIS A 101 8.42 1.28 -2.30
N LEU A 102 9.26 2.05 -1.62
CA LEU A 102 8.89 2.94 -0.53
C LEU A 102 9.19 4.38 -0.93
N HIS A 103 8.18 5.24 -0.85
CA HIS A 103 8.32 6.69 -0.91
C HIS A 103 8.58 7.27 0.48
N LEU A 104 9.56 8.17 0.55
CA LEU A 104 9.92 8.92 1.77
C LEU A 104 10.01 10.42 1.46
N ASN A 105 10.07 11.24 2.52
CA ASN A 105 10.32 12.67 2.44
C ASN A 105 9.37 13.36 1.44
N ASP A 106 8.06 13.17 1.61
CA ASP A 106 7.04 13.69 0.70
C ASP A 106 7.22 13.22 -0.75
N LYS A 107 7.57 11.94 -0.91
CA LYS A 107 7.84 11.26 -2.18
C LYS A 107 9.03 11.81 -2.95
N THR A 108 9.90 12.63 -2.38
CA THR A 108 11.14 13.04 -3.07
C THR A 108 12.13 11.89 -3.14
N ASP A 109 12.15 11.06 -2.10
CA ASP A 109 13.03 9.91 -1.99
C ASP A 109 12.27 8.61 -2.27
N ILE A 110 12.98 7.64 -2.83
CA ILE A 110 12.42 6.35 -3.20
C ILE A 110 13.45 5.24 -2.96
N GLU A 111 13.01 4.20 -2.27
CA GLU A 111 13.80 3.01 -1.95
C GLU A 111 13.13 1.78 -2.53
N LEU A 112 13.92 0.80 -2.98
CA LEU A 112 13.38 -0.49 -3.42
C LEU A 112 13.08 -1.34 -2.19
N THR A 113 11.97 -2.06 -2.24
CA THR A 113 11.57 -2.99 -1.18
C THR A 113 11.29 -4.37 -1.77
N ASP A 114 11.10 -5.34 -0.89
CA ASP A 114 10.37 -6.55 -1.25
C ASP A 114 8.86 -6.26 -1.30
N GLU A 115 8.07 -7.25 -1.71
CA GLU A 115 6.62 -7.14 -1.68
C GLU A 115 6.12 -6.93 -0.25
N MET A 116 5.35 -5.87 -0.02
CA MET A 116 4.76 -5.55 1.27
C MET A 116 3.36 -6.14 1.37
N THR A 117 3.12 -7.02 2.34
CA THR A 117 1.74 -7.39 2.73
C THR A 117 1.18 -6.36 3.71
N PHE A 118 -0.14 -6.37 3.93
CA PHE A 118 -0.74 -5.46 4.90
C PHE A 118 -0.25 -5.76 6.32
N SER A 119 -0.04 -7.04 6.67
CA SER A 119 0.51 -7.43 7.96
C SER A 119 1.94 -6.94 8.16
N ASP A 120 2.78 -7.04 7.11
CA ASP A 120 4.15 -6.51 7.15
C ASP A 120 4.16 -4.99 7.35
N PHE A 121 3.23 -4.29 6.68
CA PHE A 121 3.05 -2.85 6.86
C PHE A 121 2.67 -2.50 8.30
N ILE A 122 1.76 -3.26 8.92
CA ILE A 122 1.38 -3.03 10.31
C ILE A 122 2.56 -3.27 11.26
N GLN A 123 3.32 -4.35 11.08
CA GLN A 123 4.51 -4.60 11.89
C GLN A 123 5.56 -3.48 11.76
N TRP A 124 5.79 -3.04 10.52
CA TRP A 124 6.66 -1.89 10.27
C TRP A 124 6.13 -0.63 10.95
N PHE A 125 4.83 -0.36 10.84
CA PHE A 125 4.18 0.81 11.41
C PHE A 125 4.31 0.83 12.94
N GLU A 126 4.00 -0.29 13.60
CA GLU A 126 4.14 -0.44 15.05
C GLU A 126 5.59 -0.25 15.48
N SER A 127 6.57 -0.85 14.78
CA SER A 127 7.99 -0.67 15.12
C SER A 127 8.49 0.78 15.04
N LYS A 128 7.81 1.63 14.26
CA LYS A 128 8.15 3.03 14.02
C LYS A 128 7.39 4.00 14.92
N TYR A 129 6.13 3.72 15.22
CA TYR A 129 5.19 4.69 15.78
C TYR A 129 4.50 4.25 17.07
N TYR A 130 4.51 2.95 17.41
CA TYR A 130 4.11 2.52 18.74
C TYR A 130 5.26 2.77 19.72
N LEU A 131 5.00 3.59 20.72
CA LEU A 131 5.87 3.83 21.90
C LEU A 131 5.43 2.95 23.06
#